data_AF-A0A7X8MU12-F1
#
_entry.id   AF-A0A7X8MU12-F1
#
_cell.length_a   1.000
_cell.length_b   1.000
_cell.length_c   1.000
_cell.angle_alpha   90.00
_cell.angle_beta   90.00
_cell.angle_gamma   90.00
#
_symmetry.space_group_name_H-M   'P 1'
#
loop_
_entity.id
_entity.type
_entity.pdbx_description
1 polymer ?
#
loop_
_entity_poly.entity_id
_entity_poly.type
_entity_poly.pdbx_seq_one_letter_code
_entity_poly.pdbx_strand_id
1 'polypeptide(L)' 'VCRAFVENSIGIVTYLNPFIGHHNGDLVAREAAQTGRSVKDIVLEKELMDAETLERVLSKENLMHPEFRGRLYLDQ' A
#
# COMPACT_ATOMS: atom_id res chain seq x y z
N VAL A 1 -9.08 18.04 1.50
CA VAL A 1 -10.08 17.26 0.73
C VAL A 1 -9.41 16.22 -0.17
N CYS A 2 -8.68 16.60 -1.23
CA CYS A 2 -8.10 15.61 -2.18
C CYS A 2 -7.18 14.56 -1.53
N ARG A 3 -6.30 14.96 -0.60
CA ARG A 3 -5.42 14.03 0.13
C ARG A 3 -6.20 12.92 0.85
N ALA A 4 -7.30 13.29 1.52
CA ALA A 4 -8.13 12.33 2.26
C ALA A 4 -8.82 11.32 1.32
N PHE A 5 -9.15 11.69 0.09
CA PHE A 5 -9.66 10.73 -0.89
C PHE A 5 -8.61 9.69 -1.28
N VAL A 6 -7.34 10.08 -1.38
CA VAL A 6 -6.24 9.16 -1.67
C VAL A 6 -5.99 8.25 -0.47
N GLU A 7 -5.85 8.82 0.73
CA GLU A 7 -5.52 8.06 1.95
C GLU A 7 -6.62 7.06 2.34
N ASN A 8 -7.89 7.36 2.03
CA ASN A 8 -9.01 6.47 2.29
C ASN A 8 -9.40 5.60 1.08
N SER A 9 -8.72 5.72 -0.06
CA SER A 9 -8.99 4.90 -1.23
C SER A 9 -8.43 3.50 -1.03
N ILE A 10 -9.27 2.48 -1.27
CA ILE A 10 -8.83 1.07 -1.30
C ILE A 10 -7.75 0.87 -2.37
N GLY A 11 -7.80 1.63 -3.48
CA GLY A 11 -6.84 1.53 -4.59
C GLY A 11 -5.39 1.84 -4.21
N ILE A 12 -5.14 2.47 -3.06
CA ILE A 12 -3.79 2.74 -2.56
C ILE A 12 -3.01 1.44 -2.27
N VAL A 13 -3.71 0.31 -2.09
CA VAL A 13 -3.10 -1.01 -1.88
C VAL A 13 -2.18 -1.43 -3.03
N THR A 14 -2.45 -0.97 -4.26
CA THR A 14 -1.63 -1.29 -5.45
C THR A 14 -0.18 -0.82 -5.29
N TYR A 15 0.04 0.30 -4.58
CA TYR A 15 1.38 0.79 -4.28
C TYR A 15 2.13 -0.08 -3.27
N LEU A 16 1.41 -0.90 -2.49
CA LEU A 16 1.97 -1.77 -1.46
C LEU A 16 2.30 -3.16 -2.01
N ASN A 17 1.68 -3.59 -3.11
CA ASN A 17 1.89 -4.91 -3.72
C ASN A 17 3.36 -5.29 -3.96
N PRO A 18 4.28 -4.38 -4.38
CA PRO A 18 5.70 -4.73 -4.51
C PRO A 18 6.39 -5.12 -3.21
N PHE A 19 5.83 -4.76 -2.06
CA PHE A 19 6.39 -4.99 -0.73
C PHE A 19 5.72 -6.16 -0.02
N ILE A 20 4.37 -6.20 -0.06
CA ILE A 20 3.59 -7.20 0.67
C ILE A 20 3.15 -8.37 -0.23
N GLY A 21 3.36 -8.27 -1.55
CA GLY A 21 2.89 -9.24 -2.53
C GLY A 21 1.41 -9.06 -2.90
N HIS A 22 1.05 -9.47 -4.13
CA HIS A 22 -0.32 -9.30 -4.63
C HIS A 22 -1.36 -10.03 -3.78
N HIS A 23 -1.05 -11.25 -3.31
CA HIS A 23 -1.96 -12.02 -2.47
C HIS A 23 -2.35 -11.27 -1.20
N ASN A 24 -1.38 -10.73 -0.46
CA ASN A 24 -1.67 -9.95 0.74
C ASN A 24 -2.39 -8.64 0.40
N GLY A 25 -2.05 -8.01 -0.73
CA GLY A 25 -2.79 -6.86 -1.26
C GLY A 25 -4.28 -7.17 -1.45
N ASP A 26 -4.62 -8.30 -2.06
CA ASP A 26 -6.01 -8.72 -2.27
C ASP A 26 -6.76 -8.96 -0.95
N LEU A 27 -6.09 -9.57 0.05
CA LEU A 27 -6.65 -9.79 1.38
C LEU A 27 -6.96 -8.45 2.08
N VAL A 28 -6.01 -7.52 2.05
CA VAL A 28 -6.15 -6.19 2.64
C VAL A 28 -7.27 -5.40 1.96
N ALA A 29 -7.31 -5.40 0.62
CA ALA A 29 -8.32 -4.69 -0.15
C ALA A 29 -9.73 -5.22 0.15
N ARG A 30 -9.88 -6.54 0.26
CA ARG A 30 -11.16 -7.18 0.60
C ARG A 30 -11.61 -6.82 2.01
N GLU A 31 -10.70 -6.83 2.98
CA GLU A 31 -11.02 -6.46 4.36
C GLU A 31 -11.40 -4.97 4.46
N ALA A 32 -10.67 -4.07 3.78
CA ALA A 32 -11.00 -2.65 3.71
C ALA A 32 -12.41 -2.43 3.13
N ALA A 33 -12.76 -3.13 2.05
CA ALA A 33 -14.08 -3.06 1.43
C ALA A 33 -15.21 -3.56 2.34
N GLN A 34 -14.96 -4.60 3.13
CA GLN A 34 -15.95 -5.21 4.02
C GLN A 34 -16.16 -4.43 5.31
N THR A 35 -15.11 -3.82 5.83
CA THR A 35 -15.11 -3.19 7.17
C THR A 35 -15.17 -1.67 7.13
N GLY A 36 -14.84 -1.05 5.99
CA GLY A 36 -14.68 0.41 5.88
C GLY A 36 -13.41 0.94 6.54
N ARG A 37 -12.53 0.07 7.04
CA ARG A 37 -11.24 0.47 7.65
C ARG A 37 -10.24 0.89 6.57
N SER A 38 -9.27 1.71 6.95
CA SER A 38 -8.24 2.15 6.02
C SER A 38 -7.26 1.03 5.69
N VAL A 39 -6.71 1.05 4.47
CA VAL A 39 -5.65 0.13 4.04
C VAL A 39 -4.43 0.24 4.96
N LYS A 40 -4.09 1.45 5.42
CA LYS A 40 -2.96 1.69 6.33
C LYS A 40 -3.13 0.93 7.64
N ASP A 41 -4.31 1.03 8.27
CA ASP A 41 -4.55 0.39 9.57
C ASP A 41 -4.47 -1.13 9.46
N ILE A 42 -5.06 -1.70 8.40
CA ILE A 42 -5.08 -3.15 8.19
C ILE A 42 -3.65 -3.68 7.94
N VAL A 43 -2.82 -2.95 7.18
CA VAL A 43 -1.42 -3.34 6.91
C VAL A 43 -0.58 -3.35 8.18
N LEU A 44 -0.75 -2.35 9.05
CA LEU A 44 -0.04 -2.25 10.33
C LEU A 44 -0.50 -3.32 11.31
N GLU A 45 -1.81 -3.54 11.44
CA GLU A 45 -2.36 -4.57 12.33
C GLU A 45 -1.92 -5.98 11.93
N LYS A 46 -1.82 -6.26 10.63
CA LYS A 46 -1.35 -7.55 10.12
C LYS A 46 0.18 -7.67 10.08
N GLU A 47 0.90 -6.65 10.56
CA GLU A 47 2.37 -6.61 10.60
C GLU A 47 3.02 -6.88 9.23
N LEU A 48 2.34 -6.50 8.14
CA LEU A 48 2.81 -6.72 6.77
C LEU A 48 3.91 -5.73 6.36
N MET A 49 3.98 -4.59 7.05
CA MET A 49 4.94 -3.52 6.86
C MET A 49 5.02 -2.67 8.12
N ASP A 50 6.20 -2.15 8.45
CA ASP A 50 6.37 -1.22 9.55
C ASP A 50 5.83 0.19 9.20
N ALA A 51 5.51 0.98 10.23
CA ALA A 51 4.91 2.30 10.06
C ALA A 51 5.82 3.30 9.33
N GLU A 52 7.13 3.24 9.53
CA GLU A 52 8.09 4.15 8.91
C GLU A 52 8.17 3.90 7.39
N THR A 53 8.31 2.62 7.00
CA THR A 53 8.30 2.21 5.60
C THR A 53 6.96 2.55 4.94
N LEU A 54 5.84 2.29 5.62
CA LEU A 54 4.51 2.58 5.09
C LEU A 54 4.31 4.07 4.82
N GLU A 55 4.70 4.93 5.75
CA GLU A 55 4.58 6.39 5.59
C GLU A 55 5.52 6.90 4.49
N ARG A 56 6.73 6.34 4.36
CA ARG A 56 7.64 6.68 3.27
C ARG A 56 7.08 6.28 1.90
N VAL A 57 6.53 5.06 1.78
CA VAL A 57 5.94 4.54 0.54
C VAL A 57 4.70 5.33 0.12
N LEU A 58 3.86 5.70 1.09
CA LEU A 58 2.62 6.47 0.85
C LEU A 58 2.80 7.98 1.01
N SER A 59 4.04 8.46 1.10
CA SER A 59 4.34 9.88 1.14
C SER A 59 3.89 10.56 -0.15
N LYS A 60 3.47 11.83 -0.06
CA LYS A 60 3.07 12.62 -1.23
C LYS A 60 4.13 12.58 -2.33
N GLU A 61 5.39 12.74 -1.95
CA GLU A 61 6.50 12.75 -2.90
C GLU A 61 6.62 11.42 -3.64
N ASN A 62 6.62 10.30 -2.92
CA ASN A 62 6.73 8.98 -3.53
C ASN A 62 5.48 8.60 -4.34
N LEU A 63 4.28 9.10 -3.99
CA LEU A 63 3.08 8.91 -4.79
C LEU A 63 3.11 9.70 -6.11
N MET A 64 3.72 10.89 -6.13
CA MET A 64 3.90 11.69 -7.34
C MET A 64 5.08 11.19 -8.20
N HIS A 65 6.10 10.66 -7.55
CA HIS A 65 7.35 10.20 -8.18
C HIS A 65 7.70 8.80 -7.66
N PRO A 66 6.97 7.75 -8.10
CA PRO A 66 7.14 6.41 -7.57
C PRO A 66 8.50 5.85 -7.98
N GLU A 67 9.29 5.48 -6.98
CA GLU A 67 10.50 4.69 -7.18
C GLU A 67 10.15 3.20 -7.17
N PHE A 68 10.53 2.48 -8.21
CA PHE A 68 10.43 1.02 -8.20
C PHE A 68 11.47 0.44 -7.23
N ARG A 69 10.99 -0.14 -6.13
CA ARG A 69 11.84 -0.76 -5.08
C ARG A 69 11.79 -2.28 -5.07
N GLY A 70 11.07 -2.89 -6.01
CA GLY A 70 11.02 -4.33 -6.17
C GLY A 70 12.31 -4.90 -6.78
N ARG A 71 12.45 -6.22 -6.75
CA ARG A 71 13.50 -6.91 -7.51
C ARG A 71 13.07 -6.97 -8.98
N LEU A 72 13.86 -6.35 -9.86
CA LEU A 72 13.72 -6.56 -11.30
C LEU A 72 14.32 -7.93 -11.64
N TYR A 73 13.49 -8.81 -12.18
CA TYR A 73 13.95 -10.02 -12.86
C TYR A 73 14.13 -9.63 -14.32
N LEU A 74 15.32 -9.09 -14.64
CA LEU A 74 15.73 -8.93 -16.02
C LEU A 74 16.19 -10.31 -16.48
N ASP A 75 15.52 -10.87 -17.48
CA ASP A 75 15.90 -12.14 -18.08
C ASP A 75 17.40 -12.09 -18.46
N GLN A 76 18.13 -13.16 -18.10
CA GLN A 76 19.52 -13.38 -18.54
C GLN A 76 19.56 -13.81 -19.99
#